data_AF-A0A0N4Y092-F1
#
_entry.id   AF-A0A0N4Y092-F1
#
_cell.length_a   1.000
_cell.length_b   1.000
_cell.length_c   1.000
_cell.angle_alpha   90.00
_cell.angle_beta   90.00
_cell.angle_gamma   90.00
#
_symmetry.space_group_name_H-M   'P 1'
#
loop_
_entity.id
_entity.type
_entity.pdbx_description
1 polymer ?
#
loop_
_entity_poly.entity_id
_entity_poly.type
_entity_poly.pdbx_seq_one_letter_code
_entity_poly.pdbx_strand_id
1 'polypeptide(L)'
;MEFAVVFFLHSLTVDVVPAKAVQGDLKRGVTTKVRWGGRLYAAKILFIGPKELCELKVPQVTAEGELVDGPFEIAAVRDPTSSEVTSVNRNLEEMEIEQRMINIEERSASTNEMLSRIERMLLNFDQRMSDIERTVNRIDQKLPAAQGQMQLRYRNAANTRARKVRKDMGDKTPLLLIEDEPVTDGAFNDAFDFYE
;
A
#
# COMPACT_ATOMS: atom_id res chain seq x y z
N MET A 1 -6.48 13.93 -33.73
CA MET A 1 -7.44 14.97 -34.15
C MET A 1 -7.21 16.17 -33.27
N GLU A 2 -7.03 17.35 -33.84
CA GLU A 2 -6.77 18.59 -33.08
C GLU A 2 -8.07 19.26 -32.65
N PHE A 3 -8.07 19.81 -31.45
CA PHE A 3 -9.16 20.54 -30.82
C PHE A 3 -8.68 21.91 -30.42
N ALA A 4 -9.61 22.85 -30.30
CA ALA A 4 -9.35 24.19 -29.85
C ALA A 4 -10.31 24.55 -28.71
N VAL A 5 -9.76 25.18 -27.67
CA VAL A 5 -10.55 25.85 -26.64
C VAL A 5 -10.94 27.22 -27.18
N VAL A 6 -12.23 27.47 -27.30
CA VAL A 6 -12.76 28.73 -27.84
C VAL A 6 -13.63 29.43 -26.81
N PHE A 7 -13.52 30.74 -26.74
CA PHE A 7 -14.32 31.59 -25.88
C PHE A 7 -15.29 32.41 -26.73
N PHE A 8 -16.59 32.19 -26.55
CA PHE A 8 -17.64 32.88 -27.28
C PHE A 8 -17.87 34.26 -26.67
N LEU A 9 -17.55 35.32 -27.41
CA LEU A 9 -17.63 36.70 -26.91
C LEU A 9 -19.06 37.16 -26.59
N HIS A 10 -20.07 36.56 -27.23
CA HIS A 10 -21.47 36.94 -27.03
C HIS A 10 -22.13 36.25 -25.84
N SER A 11 -21.80 34.99 -25.59
CA SER A 11 -22.37 34.20 -24.49
C SER A 11 -21.45 34.13 -23.27
N LEU A 12 -20.19 34.58 -23.40
CA LEU A 12 -19.14 34.46 -22.40
C LEU A 12 -18.93 33.01 -21.94
N THR A 13 -19.15 32.06 -22.86
CA THR A 13 -18.99 30.63 -22.60
C THR A 13 -17.72 30.11 -23.25
N VAL A 14 -17.08 29.16 -22.57
CA VAL A 14 -15.94 28.40 -23.10
C VAL A 14 -16.44 27.06 -23.58
N ASP A 15 -15.98 26.62 -24.74
CA ASP A 15 -16.23 25.26 -25.21
C ASP A 15 -15.02 24.70 -25.97
N VAL A 16 -14.96 23.38 -26.09
CA VAL A 16 -13.96 22.66 -26.86
C VAL A 16 -14.54 22.27 -28.21
N VAL A 17 -13.97 22.83 -29.27
CA VAL A 17 -14.46 22.65 -30.63
C VAL A 17 -13.36 21.97 -31.48
N PRO A 18 -13.70 21.01 -32.36
CA PRO A 18 -12.72 20.44 -33.28
C PRO A 18 -12.13 21.50 -34.20
N ALA A 19 -10.83 21.40 -34.51
CA ALA A 19 -10.12 22.38 -35.35
C ALA A 19 -10.80 22.63 -36.71
N LYS A 20 -11.45 21.60 -37.27
CA LYS A 20 -12.20 21.68 -38.54
C LYS A 20 -13.43 22.60 -38.51
N ALA A 21 -13.94 22.92 -37.32
CA ALA A 21 -15.09 23.81 -37.16
C ALA A 21 -14.68 25.28 -37.00
N VAL A 22 -13.38 25.56 -36.89
CA VAL A 22 -12.83 26.92 -36.88
C VAL A 22 -12.60 27.37 -38.34
N GLN A 23 -13.19 28.50 -38.73
CA GLN A 23 -12.91 29.10 -40.04
C GLN A 23 -11.72 30.05 -39.92
N GLY A 24 -10.72 29.93 -40.80
CA GLY A 24 -9.56 30.82 -40.82
C GLY A 24 -8.39 30.34 -39.95
N ASP A 25 -7.57 31.27 -39.48
CA ASP A 25 -6.30 30.97 -38.80
C ASP A 25 -6.53 30.37 -37.41
N LEU A 26 -6.02 29.15 -37.20
CA LEU A 26 -5.89 28.54 -35.88
C LEU A 26 -4.64 29.09 -35.18
N LYS A 27 -4.74 30.31 -34.67
CA LYS A 27 -3.69 30.93 -33.84
C LYS A 27 -4.26 31.34 -32.50
N ARG A 28 -3.49 31.10 -31.44
CA ARG A 28 -3.83 31.53 -30.08
C ARG A 28 -4.03 33.04 -30.02
N GLY A 29 -5.07 33.48 -29.33
CA GLY A 29 -5.42 34.89 -29.13
C GLY A 29 -6.21 35.53 -30.27
N VAL A 30 -6.40 34.84 -31.41
CA VAL A 30 -7.15 35.37 -32.55
C VAL A 30 -8.65 35.14 -32.36
N THR A 31 -9.44 36.19 -32.64
CA THR A 31 -10.90 36.09 -32.73
C THR A 31 -11.29 35.68 -34.13
N THR A 32 -12.01 34.55 -34.25
CA THR A 32 -12.45 34.03 -35.53
C THR A 32 -13.88 33.49 -35.47
N LYS A 33 -14.41 33.05 -36.62
CA LYS A 33 -15.73 32.43 -36.73
C LYS A 33 -15.64 30.93 -36.52
N VAL A 34 -16.39 30.43 -35.55
CA VAL A 34 -16.42 29.01 -35.18
C VAL A 34 -17.83 28.46 -35.40
N ARG A 35 -17.92 27.28 -36.03
CA ARG A 35 -19.18 26.56 -36.23
C ARG A 35 -19.53 25.80 -34.96
N TRP A 36 -20.61 26.21 -34.31
CA TRP A 36 -21.14 25.60 -33.09
C TRP A 36 -22.65 25.40 -33.23
N GLY A 37 -23.16 24.20 -32.94
CA GLY A 37 -24.58 23.89 -33.10
C GLY A 37 -25.15 24.15 -34.51
N GLY A 38 -24.32 24.08 -35.55
CA GLY A 38 -24.71 24.34 -36.95
C GLY A 38 -24.76 25.83 -37.35
N ARG A 39 -24.49 26.76 -36.43
CA ARG A 39 -24.41 28.21 -36.68
C ARG A 39 -22.98 28.71 -36.51
N LEU A 40 -22.67 29.88 -37.07
CA LEU A 40 -21.35 30.51 -36.95
C LEU A 40 -21.39 31.59 -35.88
N TYR A 41 -20.46 31.51 -34.93
CA TYR A 41 -20.31 32.46 -33.84
C TYR A 41 -18.90 33.04 -33.84
N ALA A 42 -18.76 34.29 -33.40
CA ALA A 42 -17.45 34.88 -33.17
C ALA A 42 -16.90 34.38 -31.83
N ALA A 43 -15.70 33.79 -31.86
CA ALA A 43 -15.04 33.24 -30.68
C ALA A 43 -13.53 33.50 -30.73
N LYS A 44 -12.92 33.71 -29.55
CA LYS A 44 -11.48 33.87 -29.38
C LYS A 44 -10.84 32.51 -29.12
N ILE A 45 -9.79 32.17 -29.86
CA ILE A 45 -9.06 30.91 -29.66
C ILE A 45 -8.11 31.08 -28.47
N LEU A 46 -8.25 30.23 -27.46
CA LEU A 46 -7.44 30.30 -26.24
C LEU A 46 -6.33 29.25 -26.21
N PHE A 47 -6.60 28.07 -26.75
CA PHE A 47 -5.64 26.97 -26.78
C PHE A 47 -5.94 26.04 -27.96
N ILE A 48 -4.90 25.40 -28.51
CA ILE A 48 -5.01 24.41 -29.58
C ILE A 48 -4.19 23.19 -29.16
N GLY A 49 -4.78 22.00 -29.22
CA GLY A 49 -4.11 20.78 -28.80
C GLY A 49 -4.98 19.53 -28.86
N PRO A 50 -4.51 18.42 -28.28
CA PRO A 50 -5.33 17.22 -28.08
C PRO A 50 -6.52 17.51 -27.16
N LYS A 51 -7.60 16.74 -27.33
CA LYS A 51 -8.89 16.94 -26.63
C LYS A 51 -8.72 16.98 -25.11
N GLU A 52 -7.92 16.07 -24.57
CA GLU A 52 -7.63 15.92 -23.14
C GLU A 52 -7.06 17.20 -22.54
N LEU A 53 -6.07 17.81 -23.21
CA LEU A 53 -5.48 19.08 -22.77
C LEU A 53 -6.45 20.25 -22.90
N CYS A 54 -7.30 20.24 -23.92
CA CYS A 54 -8.33 21.26 -24.09
C CYS A 54 -9.33 21.22 -22.93
N GLU A 55 -9.83 20.03 -22.57
CA GLU A 55 -10.77 19.83 -21.46
C GLU A 55 -10.18 20.25 -20.10
N LEU A 56 -8.89 19.99 -19.87
CA LEU A 56 -8.19 20.44 -18.66
C LEU A 56 -8.02 21.96 -18.58
N LYS A 57 -7.95 22.65 -19.73
CA LYS A 57 -7.78 24.10 -19.82
C LYS A 57 -9.07 24.90 -19.77
N VAL A 58 -10.22 24.30 -20.10
CA VAL A 58 -11.55 24.95 -19.97
C VAL A 58 -11.78 25.61 -18.60
N PRO A 59 -11.54 24.94 -17.45
CA PRO A 59 -11.77 25.55 -16.13
C PRO A 59 -10.74 26.63 -15.76
N GLN A 60 -9.65 26.77 -16.51
CA GLN A 60 -8.57 27.73 -16.25
C GLN A 60 -8.76 29.05 -17.02
N VAL A 61 -9.82 29.14 -17.81
CA VAL A 61 -10.17 30.36 -18.55
C VAL A 61 -10.88 31.33 -17.63
N THR A 62 -10.39 32.57 -17.57
CA THR A 62 -11.00 33.63 -16.78
C THR A 62 -12.27 34.18 -17.45
N ALA A 63 -13.08 34.93 -16.73
CA ALA A 63 -14.35 35.49 -17.22
C ALA A 63 -14.14 36.47 -18.41
N GLU A 64 -12.92 36.96 -18.59
CA GLU A 64 -12.49 37.88 -19.63
C GLU A 64 -12.00 37.18 -20.91
N GLY A 65 -11.97 35.83 -20.92
CA GLY A 65 -11.47 35.06 -22.06
C GLY A 65 -9.94 35.15 -22.18
N GLU A 66 -9.25 35.07 -21.04
CA GLU A 66 -7.81 34.88 -20.95
C GLU A 66 -7.51 33.52 -20.33
N LEU A 67 -6.53 32.83 -20.89
CA LEU A 67 -6.05 31.58 -20.33
C LEU A 67 -4.87 31.93 -19.43
N VAL A 68 -5.02 31.75 -18.13
CA VAL A 68 -3.91 31.88 -17.18
C VAL A 68 -3.02 30.67 -17.40
N ASP A 69 -1.99 30.83 -18.24
CA ASP A 69 -0.95 29.82 -18.30
C ASP A 69 -0.22 29.83 -16.97
N GLY A 70 -0.43 28.78 -16.18
CA GLY A 70 0.38 28.53 -15.01
C GLY A 70 1.86 28.42 -15.41
N PRO A 71 2.80 28.72 -14.50
CA PRO A 71 4.24 28.80 -14.76
C PRO A 71 4.93 27.49 -15.20
N PHE A 72 4.19 26.45 -15.58
CA PHE A 72 4.70 25.11 -15.90
C PHE A 72 4.48 24.66 -17.36
N GLU A 73 4.06 25.52 -18.28
CA GLU A 73 3.98 25.12 -19.70
C GLU A 73 5.25 25.45 -20.49
N ILE A 74 6.08 24.41 -20.61
CA ILE A 74 7.33 24.39 -21.37
C ILE A 74 7.02 24.52 -22.88
N ALA A 75 7.49 25.64 -23.43
CA ALA A 75 8.08 25.85 -24.76
C ALA A 75 7.62 24.98 -25.95
N ALA A 76 6.88 25.59 -26.88
CA ALA A 76 6.96 25.22 -28.29
C ALA A 76 6.52 26.33 -29.25
N VAL A 77 7.17 27.51 -29.25
CA VAL A 77 7.34 28.31 -30.49
C VAL A 77 8.66 29.08 -30.37
N ARG A 78 9.64 28.70 -31.20
CA ARG A 78 10.84 29.49 -31.46
C ARG A 78 10.43 30.71 -32.29
N ASP A 79 10.82 31.90 -31.85
CA ASP A 79 11.04 33.05 -32.75
C ASP A 79 12.44 33.63 -32.51
N PRO A 80 13.27 33.87 -33.55
CA PRO A 80 14.68 34.16 -33.40
C PRO A 80 14.97 35.66 -33.56
N THR A 81 14.68 36.51 -32.58
CA THR A 81 15.26 37.87 -32.55
C THR A 81 15.21 38.46 -31.13
N SER A 82 16.26 38.24 -30.34
CA SER A 82 16.85 39.25 -29.44
C SER A 82 18.03 38.60 -28.71
N SER A 83 19.24 38.93 -29.17
CA SER A 83 20.50 38.33 -28.74
C SER A 83 21.05 39.05 -27.50
N GLU A 84 21.68 38.24 -26.64
CA GLU A 84 22.83 38.55 -25.77
C GLU A 84 22.67 38.92 -24.29
N VAL A 85 21.54 39.41 -23.77
CA VAL A 85 21.44 39.68 -22.31
C VAL A 85 20.74 38.56 -21.53
N THR A 86 19.93 37.73 -22.19
CA THR A 86 19.11 36.68 -21.54
C THR A 86 19.74 35.28 -21.58
N SER A 87 20.87 35.08 -22.26
CA SER A 87 21.53 33.77 -22.38
C SER A 87 22.28 33.40 -21.09
N VAL A 88 22.97 34.35 -20.47
CA VAL A 88 23.78 34.09 -19.27
C VAL A 88 22.90 33.78 -18.04
N ASN A 89 21.78 34.50 -17.87
CA ASN A 89 20.85 34.24 -16.77
C ASN A 89 20.15 32.88 -16.88
N ARG A 90 19.77 32.46 -18.10
CA ARG A 90 19.21 31.12 -18.32
C ARG A 90 20.22 30.02 -18.00
N ASN A 91 21.48 30.20 -18.41
CA ASN A 91 22.54 29.25 -18.10
C ASN A 91 22.83 29.13 -16.60
N LEU A 92 22.68 30.23 -15.84
CA LEU A 92 22.87 30.21 -14.39
C LEU A 92 21.73 29.45 -13.68
N GLU A 93 20.48 29.72 -14.08
CA GLU A 93 19.32 29.00 -13.54
C GLU A 93 19.37 27.50 -13.89
N GLU A 94 19.75 27.15 -15.12
CA GLU A 94 19.96 25.75 -15.54
C GLU A 94 21.04 25.06 -14.70
N MET A 95 22.17 25.73 -14.45
CA MET A 95 23.25 25.19 -13.61
C MET A 95 22.82 25.03 -12.14
N GLU A 96 22.02 25.95 -11.59
CA GLU A 96 21.45 25.81 -10.24
C GLU A 96 20.47 24.63 -10.16
N ILE A 97 19.66 24.41 -11.20
CA ILE A 97 18.75 23.27 -11.28
C ILE A 97 19.53 21.96 -11.36
N GLU A 98 20.58 21.89 -12.18
CA GLU A 98 21.46 20.72 -12.27
C GLU A 98 22.13 20.41 -10.93
N GLN A 99 22.67 21.43 -10.26
CA GLN A 99 23.30 21.26 -8.95
C GLN A 99 22.30 20.75 -7.89
N ARG A 100 21.06 21.26 -7.92
CA ARG A 100 19.98 20.77 -7.04
C ARG A 100 19.59 19.34 -7.39
N MET A 101 19.57 18.98 -8.66
CA MET A 101 19.25 17.63 -9.12
C MET A 101 20.31 16.62 -8.64
N ILE A 102 21.59 16.94 -8.77
CA ILE A 102 22.71 16.12 -8.28
C ILE A 102 22.59 15.89 -6.77
N ASN A 103 22.30 16.95 -6.00
CA ASN A 103 22.14 16.83 -4.55
C ASN A 103 20.93 15.95 -4.18
N ILE A 104 19.81 16.09 -4.89
CA ILE A 104 18.64 15.21 -4.68
C ILE A 104 19.00 13.76 -5.01
N GLU A 105 19.74 13.53 -6.09
CA GLU A 105 20.16 12.19 -6.50
C GLU A 105 21.10 11.55 -5.47
N GLU A 106 22.07 12.29 -4.94
CA GLU A 106 22.97 11.83 -3.88
C GLU A 106 22.20 11.47 -2.60
N ARG A 107 21.28 12.35 -2.17
CA ARG A 107 20.41 12.09 -1.02
C ARG A 107 19.52 10.87 -1.25
N SER A 108 18.99 10.71 -2.46
CA SER A 108 18.17 9.56 -2.85
C SER A 108 18.99 8.25 -2.77
N ALA A 109 20.19 8.24 -3.33
CA ALA A 109 21.10 7.10 -3.27
C ALA A 109 21.43 6.72 -1.81
N SER A 110 21.72 7.71 -0.97
CA SER A 110 21.97 7.51 0.47
C SER A 110 20.77 6.89 1.19
N THR A 111 19.56 7.39 0.93
CA THR A 111 18.34 6.82 1.52
C THR A 111 18.08 5.40 1.05
N ASN A 112 18.36 5.09 -0.21
CA ASN A 112 18.17 3.76 -0.77
C ASN A 112 19.14 2.74 -0.14
N GLU A 113 20.37 3.16 0.13
CA GLU A 113 21.33 2.31 0.84
C GLU A 113 20.87 2.02 2.28
N MET A 114 20.34 3.03 2.98
CA MET A 114 19.77 2.86 4.32
C MET A 114 18.59 1.89 4.31
N LEU A 115 17.66 2.02 3.35
CA LEU A 115 16.53 1.09 3.19
C LEU A 115 17.01 -0.34 2.96
N SER A 116 17.99 -0.53 2.09
CA SER A 116 18.59 -1.85 1.82
C SER A 116 19.25 -2.48 3.06
N ARG A 117 19.74 -1.66 4.01
CA ARG A 117 20.27 -2.15 5.30
C ARG A 117 19.13 -2.54 6.24
N ILE A 118 18.05 -1.75 6.28
CA ILE A 118 16.86 -2.04 7.09
C ILE A 118 16.18 -3.32 6.62
N GLU A 119 16.00 -3.53 5.33
CA GLU A 119 15.42 -4.76 4.77
C GLU A 119 16.19 -6.01 5.19
N ARG A 120 17.53 -5.98 5.11
CA ARG A 120 18.38 -7.06 5.60
C ARG A 120 18.20 -7.32 7.10
N MET A 121 18.05 -6.26 7.89
CA MET A 121 17.81 -6.38 9.33
C MET A 121 16.44 -7.00 9.62
N LEU A 122 15.40 -6.61 8.89
CA LEU A 122 14.05 -7.16 9.01
C LEU A 122 14.02 -8.65 8.67
N LEU A 123 14.69 -9.07 7.59
CA LEU A 123 14.81 -10.49 7.24
C LEU A 123 15.53 -11.30 8.34
N ASN A 124 16.56 -10.72 8.97
CA ASN A 124 17.22 -11.36 10.11
C ASN A 124 16.28 -11.50 11.31
N PHE A 125 15.50 -10.46 11.62
CA PHE A 125 14.51 -10.50 12.69
C PHE A 125 13.42 -11.53 12.41
N ASP A 126 12.93 -11.63 11.18
CA ASP A 126 11.90 -12.58 10.79
C ASP A 126 12.36 -14.04 10.98
N GLN A 127 13.61 -14.33 10.58
CA GLN A 127 14.22 -15.64 10.83
C GLN A 127 14.33 -15.94 12.33
N ARG A 128 14.79 -14.97 13.14
CA ARG A 128 14.92 -15.13 14.59
C ARG A 128 13.56 -15.31 15.26
N MET A 129 12.54 -14.58 14.81
CA MET A 129 11.17 -14.71 15.29
C MET A 129 10.60 -16.09 14.98
N SER A 130 10.83 -16.59 13.77
CA SER A 130 10.44 -17.96 13.38
C SER A 130 11.10 -19.02 14.26
N ASP A 131 12.37 -18.84 14.62
CA ASP A 131 13.08 -19.76 15.52
C ASP A 131 12.53 -19.72 16.96
N ILE A 132 12.20 -18.53 17.46
CA ILE A 132 11.55 -18.32 18.76
C ILE A 132 10.16 -18.97 18.76
N GLU A 133 9.36 -18.76 17.73
CA GLU A 133 8.03 -19.34 17.61
C GLU A 133 8.09 -20.88 17.64
N ARG A 134 9.01 -21.48 16.89
CA ARG A 134 9.23 -22.94 16.92
C ARG A 134 9.63 -23.44 18.31
N THR A 135 10.45 -22.70 19.04
CA THR A 135 10.84 -23.09 20.41
C THR A 135 9.71 -22.96 21.41
N VAL A 136 8.91 -21.89 21.31
CA VAL A 136 7.70 -21.70 22.14
C VAL A 136 6.70 -22.81 21.88
N ASN A 137 6.38 -23.12 20.61
CA ASN A 137 5.46 -24.20 20.25
C ASN A 137 5.92 -25.57 20.78
N ARG A 138 7.23 -25.83 20.76
CA ARG A 138 7.78 -27.07 21.34
C ARG A 138 7.64 -27.13 22.87
N ILE A 139 7.75 -25.99 23.56
CA ILE A 139 7.53 -25.93 25.01
C ILE A 139 6.04 -26.14 25.30
N ASP A 140 5.17 -25.46 24.55
CA ASP A 140 3.72 -25.53 24.72
C ASP A 140 3.20 -26.96 24.54
N GLN A 141 3.70 -27.70 23.54
CA GLN A 141 3.36 -29.12 23.36
C GLN A 141 3.82 -30.03 24.51
N LYS A 142 4.92 -29.69 25.20
CA LYS A 142 5.48 -30.51 26.28
C LYS A 142 4.85 -30.21 27.64
N LEU A 143 4.34 -29.01 27.83
CA LEU A 143 3.74 -28.56 29.10
C LEU A 143 2.55 -29.44 29.55
N PRO A 144 1.53 -29.71 28.72
CA PRO A 144 0.40 -30.54 29.13
C PRO A 144 0.81 -32.00 29.37
N ALA A 145 1.77 -32.52 28.59
CA ALA A 145 2.31 -33.86 28.80
C ALA A 145 3.04 -33.99 30.15
N ALA A 146 3.86 -33.01 30.52
CA ALA A 146 4.55 -32.99 31.80
C ALA A 146 3.57 -32.83 32.97
N GLN A 147 2.56 -31.97 32.82
CA GLN A 147 1.53 -31.74 33.83
C GLN A 147 0.68 -33.01 34.06
N GLY A 148 0.26 -33.70 32.99
CA GLY A 148 -0.46 -34.97 33.07
C GLY A 148 0.37 -36.07 33.72
N GLN A 149 1.65 -36.21 33.36
CA GLN A 149 2.56 -37.18 33.99
C GLN A 149 2.73 -36.91 35.49
N MET A 150 2.84 -35.65 35.90
CA MET A 150 2.96 -35.29 37.31
C MET A 150 1.69 -35.65 38.10
N GLN A 151 0.50 -35.30 37.57
CA GLN A 151 -0.77 -35.65 38.20
C GLN A 151 -0.94 -37.16 38.34
N LEU A 152 -0.60 -37.93 37.30
CA LEU A 152 -0.65 -39.40 37.36
C LEU A 152 0.27 -39.96 38.44
N ARG A 153 1.51 -39.47 38.54
CA ARG A 153 2.46 -39.89 39.58
C ARG A 153 1.94 -39.57 40.98
N TYR A 154 1.36 -38.39 41.19
CA TYR A 154 0.79 -38.00 42.48
C TYR A 154 -0.37 -38.91 42.87
N ARG A 155 -1.32 -39.16 41.94
CA ARG A 155 -2.46 -40.06 42.15
C ARG A 155 -2.00 -41.48 42.49
N ASN A 156 -1.02 -42.01 41.75
CA ASN A 156 -0.48 -43.35 41.99
C ASN A 156 0.23 -43.47 43.35
N ALA A 157 0.98 -42.45 43.76
CA ALA A 157 1.62 -42.39 45.07
C ALA A 157 0.60 -42.31 46.22
N ALA A 158 -0.47 -41.53 46.05
CA ALA A 158 -1.57 -41.46 47.01
C ALA A 158 -2.30 -42.82 47.13
N ASN A 159 -2.61 -43.46 46.00
CA ASN A 159 -3.26 -44.77 45.96
C ASN A 159 -2.41 -45.87 46.60
N THR A 160 -1.10 -45.89 46.37
CA THR A 160 -0.19 -46.86 47.02
C THR A 160 -0.11 -46.67 48.53
N ARG A 161 -0.11 -45.43 49.02
CA ARG A 161 -0.20 -45.14 50.46
C ARG A 161 -1.53 -45.59 51.05
N ALA A 162 -2.65 -45.28 50.39
CA ALA A 162 -3.98 -45.72 50.82
C ALA A 162 -4.11 -47.24 50.88
N ARG A 163 -3.52 -47.96 49.91
CA ARG A 163 -3.46 -49.44 49.90
C ARG A 163 -2.67 -50.00 51.07
N LYS A 164 -1.50 -49.40 51.42
CA LYS A 164 -0.72 -49.82 52.58
C LYS A 164 -1.51 -49.65 53.88
N VAL A 165 -2.11 -48.48 54.09
CA VAL A 165 -2.92 -48.19 55.28
C VAL A 165 -4.10 -49.16 55.42
N ARG A 166 -4.79 -49.50 54.31
CA ARG A 166 -5.85 -50.51 54.35
C ARG A 166 -5.38 -51.91 54.68
N LYS A 167 -4.23 -52.31 54.14
CA LYS A 167 -3.61 -53.61 54.45
C LYS A 167 -3.30 -53.71 55.94
N ASP A 168 -2.78 -52.64 56.53
CA ASP A 168 -2.48 -52.57 57.97
C ASP A 168 -3.76 -52.58 58.83
N MET A 169 -4.87 -52.04 58.32
CA MET A 169 -6.18 -52.03 58.99
C MET A 169 -7.06 -53.25 58.71
N GLY A 170 -6.62 -54.21 57.89
CA GLY A 170 -7.39 -55.41 57.54
C GLY A 170 -8.66 -55.15 56.71
N ASP A 171 -8.78 -53.97 56.11
CA ASP A 171 -9.97 -53.52 55.38
C ASP A 171 -9.95 -54.05 53.93
N LYS A 172 -10.97 -54.86 53.58
CA LYS A 172 -11.10 -55.56 52.28
C LYS A 172 -11.93 -54.79 51.26
N THR A 173 -12.39 -53.58 51.58
CA THR A 173 -13.30 -52.82 50.71
C THR A 173 -12.58 -52.33 49.44
N PRO A 174 -13.08 -52.64 48.23
CA PRO A 174 -12.41 -52.26 46.98
C PRO A 174 -12.34 -50.74 46.82
N LEU A 175 -11.21 -50.25 46.29
CA LEU A 175 -11.07 -48.86 45.88
C LEU A 175 -11.97 -48.61 44.67
N LEU A 176 -12.96 -47.73 44.79
CA LEU A 176 -13.69 -47.24 43.62
C LEU A 176 -12.69 -46.55 42.69
N LEU A 177 -12.53 -47.12 41.48
CA LEU A 177 -12.09 -46.37 40.32
C LEU A 177 -13.12 -45.28 40.12
N ILE A 178 -12.78 -44.03 40.42
CA ILE A 178 -13.58 -42.90 39.94
C ILE A 178 -13.34 -42.88 38.43
N GLU A 179 -14.27 -43.52 37.72
CA GLU A 179 -14.48 -43.51 36.29
C GLU A 179 -15.11 -42.17 35.91
N ASP A 180 -14.29 -41.16 35.65
CA ASP A 180 -14.75 -40.00 34.88
C ASP A 180 -13.96 -39.97 33.55
N GLU A 181 -14.48 -40.79 32.61
CA GLU A 181 -14.44 -40.72 31.12
C GLU A 181 -13.12 -40.89 30.32
N PRO A 182 -13.16 -41.34 29.03
CA PRO A 182 -14.17 -42.14 28.31
C PRO A 182 -13.66 -43.56 28.02
N VAL A 183 -14.59 -44.45 27.66
CA VAL A 183 -14.35 -45.84 27.23
C VAL A 183 -13.28 -45.88 26.13
N THR A 184 -12.09 -46.38 26.45
CA THR A 184 -11.24 -47.03 25.45
C THR A 184 -11.33 -48.53 25.70
N ASP A 185 -12.08 -49.20 24.83
CA ASP A 185 -12.13 -50.66 24.71
C ASP A 185 -10.70 -51.23 24.76
N GLY A 186 -10.42 -52.01 25.80
CA GLY A 186 -9.10 -52.55 26.04
C GLY A 186 -9.09 -53.38 27.31
N ALA A 187 -9.71 -54.55 27.22
CA ALA A 187 -9.75 -55.59 28.22
C ALA A 187 -8.40 -55.75 28.97
N PHE A 188 -8.44 -55.60 30.29
CA PHE A 188 -7.47 -56.22 31.19
C PHE A 188 -8.23 -56.97 32.28
N ASN A 189 -8.28 -58.29 32.09
CA ASN A 189 -8.69 -59.26 33.10
C ASN A 189 -7.65 -59.25 34.23
N ASP A 190 -7.99 -58.67 35.37
CA ASP A 190 -7.30 -59.00 36.63
C ASP A 190 -8.12 -60.08 37.34
N ALA A 191 -7.77 -61.32 37.01
CA ALA A 191 -8.17 -62.51 37.74
C ALA A 191 -7.64 -62.42 39.17
N PHE A 192 -8.58 -62.47 40.12
CA PHE A 192 -8.30 -62.71 41.53
C PHE A 192 -7.94 -64.19 41.71
N ASP A 193 -6.65 -64.50 41.89
CA ASP A 193 -6.21 -65.76 42.49
C ASP A 193 -5.59 -65.48 43.87
N PHE A 194 -6.38 -65.74 44.91
CA PHE A 194 -5.89 -65.94 46.26
C PHE A 194 -5.62 -67.44 46.44
N TYR A 195 -4.36 -67.83 46.62
CA TYR A 195 -4.01 -69.10 47.26
C TYR A 195 -3.50 -68.81 48.67
N GLU A 196 -4.01 -69.60 49.63
CA GLU A 196 -3.60 -69.71 51.03
C GLU A 196 -2.12 -70.09 51.20
#